data_AF-G9A9Q6-F1
#
_entry.id   AF-G9A9Q6-F1
#
_cell.length_a   1.000
_cell.length_b   1.000
_cell.length_c   1.000
_cell.angle_alpha   90.00
_cell.angle_beta   90.00
_cell.angle_gamma   90.00
#
_symmetry.space_group_name_H-M   'P 1'
#
loop_
_entity.id
_entity.type
_entity.pdbx_description
1 polymer ?
#
loop_
_entity_poly.entity_id
_entity_poly.type
_entity_poly.pdbx_seq_one_letter_code
_entity_poly.pdbx_strand_id
1 'polypeptide(L)' 'MERKASLQNLGTPEDMFLAWFFGLPDGADVGHAALSEIARIDGIAAPSVQLLSLRSLLHQATLNILQQPRRRRRQRH' A
#
# COMPACT_ATOMS: atom_id res chain seq x y z
N MET A 1 17.24 12.10 -6.83
CA MET A 1 16.30 12.49 -7.90
C MET A 1 15.12 11.53 -7.82
N GLU A 2 14.20 11.79 -6.88
CA GLU A 2 13.07 10.88 -6.60
C GLU A 2 11.98 11.12 -7.65
N ARG A 3 11.87 10.21 -8.62
CA ARG A 3 10.70 10.15 -9.50
C ARG A 3 9.55 9.59 -8.67
N LYS A 4 8.63 10.47 -8.24
CA LYS A 4 7.27 10.06 -7.91
C LYS A 4 6.68 9.47 -9.19
N ALA A 5 6.76 8.16 -9.36
CA ALA A 5 6.06 7.48 -10.43
C ALA A 5 4.57 7.75 -10.20
N SER A 6 3.95 8.54 -11.07
CA SER A 6 2.50 8.69 -11.09
C SER A 6 1.93 7.30 -11.35
N LEU A 7 1.41 6.66 -10.29
CA LEU A 7 0.90 5.28 -10.32
C LEU A 7 -0.11 5.06 -11.45
N GLN A 8 -0.73 6.12 -11.97
CA GLN A 8 -1.68 6.11 -13.08
C GLN A 8 -1.13 5.63 -14.44
N ASN A 9 0.20 5.45 -14.61
CA ASN A 9 0.80 4.99 -15.87
C ASN A 9 1.32 3.53 -15.82
N LEU A 10 1.03 2.79 -14.75
CA LEU A 10 1.38 1.39 -14.61
C LEU A 10 0.24 0.54 -15.20
N GLY A 11 0.57 -0.39 -16.09
CA GLY A 11 -0.39 -1.06 -16.98
C GLY A 11 -1.46 -1.90 -16.26
N THR A 12 -1.23 -2.31 -15.01
CA THR A 12 -2.17 -3.10 -14.20
C THR A 12 -2.27 -2.55 -12.75
N PRO A 13 -3.41 -2.76 -12.06
CA PRO A 13 -3.54 -2.43 -10.64
C PRO A 13 -2.51 -3.13 -9.73
N GLU A 14 -2.07 -4.33 -10.11
CA GLU A 14 -1.03 -5.09 -9.42
C GLU A 14 0.34 -4.41 -9.55
N ASP A 15 0.69 -3.91 -10.74
CA ASP A 15 1.91 -3.12 -10.93
C ASP A 15 1.89 -1.83 -10.10
N MET A 16 0.73 -1.17 -10.01
CA MET A 16 0.53 0.00 -9.15
C MET A 16 0.76 -0.35 -7.67
N PHE A 17 0.21 -1.47 -7.23
CA PHE A 17 0.38 -1.94 -5.86
C PHE A 17 1.84 -2.27 -5.56
N LEU A 18 2.53 -2.99 -6.44
CA LEU A 18 3.95 -3.33 -6.26
C LEU A 18 4.84 -2.08 -6.27
N ALA A 19 4.60 -1.14 -7.19
CA ALA A 19 5.35 0.12 -7.23
C ALA A 19 5.14 0.96 -5.96
N TRP A 20 3.91 1.01 -5.46
CA TRP A 20 3.61 1.63 -4.16
C TRP A 20 4.32 0.91 -3.01
N PHE A 21 4.22 -0.42 -2.96
CA PHE A 21 4.79 -1.25 -1.89
C PHE A 21 6.32 -1.17 -1.82
N PHE A 22 7.00 -1.24 -2.97
CA PHE A 22 8.45 -1.09 -3.05
C PHE A 22 8.93 0.35 -2.82
N GLY A 23 8.03 1.33 -2.91
CA GLY A 23 8.32 2.73 -2.56
C GLY A 23 8.24 3.03 -1.06
N LEU A 24 7.80 2.09 -0.23
CA LEU A 24 7.73 2.28 1.21
C LEU A 24 9.13 2.27 1.84
N PRO A 25 9.37 3.09 2.89
CA PRO A 25 10.65 3.07 3.60
C PRO A 25 10.85 1.76 4.37
N ASP A 26 12.10 1.38 4.61
CA ASP A 26 12.44 0.19 5.37
C ASP A 26 11.78 0.20 6.77
N GLY A 27 11.08 -0.90 7.08
CA GLY A 27 10.36 -1.04 8.35
C GLY A 27 9.06 -0.25 8.45
N ALA A 28 8.54 0.30 7.34
CA ALA A 28 7.22 0.88 7.29
C ALA A 28 6.13 -0.09 7.77
N ASP A 29 5.16 0.42 8.51
CA ASP A 29 3.92 -0.30 8.77
C ASP A 29 3.07 -0.27 7.49
N VAL A 30 3.12 -1.38 6.75
CA VAL A 30 2.42 -1.55 5.46
C VAL A 30 0.92 -1.27 5.58
N GLY A 31 0.31 -1.56 6.74
CA GLY A 31 -1.14 -1.40 6.94
C GLY A 31 -1.51 0.02 7.21
N HIS A 32 -0.73 0.68 8.05
CA HIS A 32 -0.90 2.10 8.27
C HIS A 32 -0.66 2.89 6.98
N ALA A 33 0.35 2.52 6.20
CA ALA A 33 0.61 3.09 4.89
C ALA A 33 -0.54 2.83 3.92
N ALA A 34 -1.08 1.60 3.88
CA ALA A 34 -2.20 1.24 3.02
C ALA A 34 -3.48 2.00 3.40
N LEU A 35 -3.80 2.16 4.69
CA LEU A 35 -4.93 2.95 5.16
C LEU A 35 -4.80 4.42 4.74
N SER A 36 -3.61 4.99 4.85
CA SER A 36 -3.33 6.36 4.42
C SER A 36 -3.53 6.52 2.91
N GLU A 37 -3.11 5.54 2.12
CA GLU A 37 -3.27 5.57 0.67
C GLU A 37 -4.72 5.34 0.23
N ILE A 38 -5.48 4.48 0.93
CA ILE A 38 -6.93 4.33 0.73
C ILE A 38 -7.65 5.66 0.98
N ALA A 39 -7.34 6.35 2.09
CA ALA A 39 -7.93 7.65 2.40
C ALA A 39 -7.61 8.69 1.31
N ARG A 40 -6.40 8.64 0.74
CA ARG A 40 -6.02 9.49 -0.40
C ARG A 40 -6.87 9.20 -1.64
N ILE A 41 -7.13 7.93 -1.96
CA ILE A 41 -7.97 7.53 -3.10
C ILE A 41 -9.43 7.91 -2.85
N ASP A 42 -9.93 7.70 -1.65
CA ASP A 42 -11.32 8.03 -1.26
C ASP A 42 -11.60 9.54 -1.30
N GLY A 43 -10.56 10.38 -1.17
CA GLY A 43 -10.65 11.83 -1.35
C GLY A 43 -10.73 12.31 -2.81
N ILE A 44 -10.57 11.42 -3.80
CA ILE A 44 -10.65 11.78 -5.22
C ILE A 44 -12.12 11.81 -5.65
N ALA A 45 -12.59 12.94 -6.19
CA ALA A 45 -14.00 13.11 -6.55
C ALA A 45 -14.50 12.12 -7.63
N ALA A 46 -13.63 11.70 -8.56
CA ALA A 46 -13.94 10.72 -9.60
C ALA A 46 -12.71 9.81 -9.84
N PRO A 47 -12.53 8.76 -9.01
CA PRO A 47 -11.40 7.85 -9.16
C PRO A 47 -11.60 6.96 -10.40
N SER A 48 -10.50 6.67 -11.11
CA SER A 48 -10.54 5.71 -12.22
C SER A 48 -10.80 4.29 -11.72
N VAL A 49 -11.29 3.42 -12.60
CA VAL A 49 -11.49 1.98 -12.29
C VAL A 49 -10.20 1.34 -11.77
N GLN A 50 -9.05 1.70 -12.34
CA GLN A 50 -7.74 1.21 -11.88
C GLN A 50 -7.42 1.65 -10.44
N LEU A 51 -7.74 2.89 -10.06
CA LEU A 51 -7.56 3.36 -8.68
C LEU A 51 -8.51 2.65 -7.70
N LEU A 52 -9.72 2.31 -8.13
CA LEU A 52 -10.66 1.51 -7.32
C LEU A 52 -10.18 0.05 -7.16
N SER A 53 -9.58 -0.52 -8.19
CA SER A 53 -8.92 -1.84 -8.10
C SER A 53 -7.71 -1.79 -7.15
N LEU A 54 -6.86 -0.77 -7.27
CA LEU A 54 -5.73 -0.55 -6.34
C LEU A 54 -6.21 -0.39 -4.90
N ARG A 55 -7.28 0.38 -4.67
CA ARG A 55 -7.90 0.52 -3.34
C ARG A 55 -8.29 -0.83 -2.74
N SER A 56 -8.83 -1.73 -3.56
CA SER A 56 -9.18 -3.09 -3.11
C SER A 56 -7.95 -3.91 -2.71
N LEU A 57 -6.86 -3.83 -3.48
CA LEU A 57 -5.58 -4.48 -3.14
C LEU A 57 -4.98 -3.92 -1.84
N LEU A 58 -5.00 -2.60 -1.66
CA LEU A 58 -4.56 -1.94 -0.43
C LEU A 58 -5.40 -2.39 0.76
N HIS A 59 -6.72 -2.53 0.59
CA HIS A 59 -7.60 -3.04 1.64
C HIS A 59 -7.27 -4.49 2.02
N GLN A 60 -6.88 -5.34 1.07
CA GLN A 60 -6.40 -6.69 1.42
C GLN A 60 -5.10 -6.66 2.22
N ALA A 61 -4.19 -5.71 1.93
CA ALA A 61 -2.97 -5.53 2.69
C ALA A 61 -3.22 -5.10 4.14
N THR A 62 -4.27 -4.33 4.42
CA THR A 62 -4.65 -3.95 5.79
C THR A 62 -5.21 -5.13 6.59
N LEU A 63 -5.95 -6.03 5.95
CA LEU A 63 -6.51 -7.22 6.60
C LEU A 63 -5.43 -8.23 7.01
N ASN A 64 -4.36 -8.36 6.23
CA ASN A 64 -3.29 -9.32 6.51
C ASN A 64 -2.46 -8.95 7.76
N ILE A 65 -2.54 -7.71 8.23
CA ILE A 65 -1.78 -7.23 9.41
C ILE A 65 -2.42 -7.67 10.71
N LEU A 66 -3.71 -7.99 10.71
CA LEU A 66 -4.37 -8.66 11.84
C LEU A 66 -3.88 -10.11 12.02
N GLN A 67 -3.24 -10.69 11.00
CA GLN A 67 -2.72 -12.07 11.03
C GLN A 67 -1.21 -12.19 11.22
N GLN A 68 -0.45 -11.09 11.27
CA GLN A 68 0.97 -11.17 11.61
C GLN A 68 1.15 -11.12 13.13
N PRO A 69 1.43 -12.26 13.81
CA PRO A 69 1.88 -12.21 15.19
C PRO A 69 3.18 -11.41 15.20
N ARG A 70 3.23 -10.35 16.01
CA ARG A 70 4.41 -9.52 16.27
C ARG A 70 5.64 -10.40 16.55
N ARG A 71 6.37 -10.84 15.52
CA ARG A 71 7.66 -11.54 15.63
C ARG A 71 8.78 -10.54 15.93
N ARG A 72 8.56 -9.71 16.96
CA ARG A 72 9.58 -8.83 17.53
C ARG A 72 9.47 -8.86 19.05
N ARG A 73 10.14 -9.84 19.65
CA ARG A 73 11.03 -9.71 20.82
C ARG A 73 11.14 -11.06 21.52
N ARG A 74 12.20 -11.80 21.20
CA ARG A 74 13.03 -12.54 22.16
C ARG A 74 14.26 -13.08 21.42
N GLN A 75 15.04 -12.15 20.85
CA GLN A 75 16.49 -12.30 20.95
C GLN A 75 16.83 -11.78 22.35
N ARG A 76 16.89 -12.68 23.32
CA ARG A 76 17.66 -12.46 24.55
C ARG A 76 18.73 -13.52 24.56
N HIS A 77 19.96 -13.03 24.66
CA HIS A 77 21.20 -13.73 24.96
C HIS A 77 21.04 -14.81 26.03
#